data_AF-A0A9E5FZQ0-F1
#
_entry.id   AF-A0A9E5FZQ0-F1
#
_cell.length_a   1.000
_cell.length_b   1.000
_cell.length_c   1.000
_cell.angle_alpha   90.00
_cell.angle_beta   90.00
_cell.angle_gamma   90.00
#
_symmetry.space_group_name_H-M   'P 1'
#
loop_
_entity.id
_entity.type
_entity.pdbx_description
1 polymer ?
#
loop_
_entity_poly.entity_id
_entity_poly.type
_entity_poly.pdbx_seq_one_letter_code
_entity_poly.pdbx_strand_id
1 'polypeptide(L)'
;MTIAPPHATSRQHIREAQTARLEIAWTISAEALDGRQSYASAVLHLECCWQHTPDHPEATARVECTAIIDRAGVITTVGIPDTAHIAVDRHGRWTHIAITTGPGAPFLTASFEQGRLAYCTSTAPALARLQGGAYDSPTGILELYDAQ
;
A
#
# COMPACT_ATOMS: atom_id res chain seq x y z
N MET A 1 -16.61 -4.57 29.54
CA MET A 1 -15.97 -5.13 28.33
C MET A 1 -14.74 -4.27 28.09
N THR A 2 -13.56 -4.79 28.39
CA THR A 2 -12.32 -4.01 28.44
C THR A 2 -11.51 -4.38 27.20
N ILE A 3 -11.42 -3.46 26.24
CA ILE A 3 -10.58 -3.63 25.04
C ILE A 3 -9.14 -3.45 25.50
N ALA A 4 -8.34 -4.51 25.41
CA ALA A 4 -6.91 -4.42 25.66
C ALA A 4 -6.27 -3.47 24.63
N PRO A 5 -5.33 -2.60 25.02
CA PRO A 5 -4.61 -1.78 24.05
C PRO A 5 -3.88 -2.70 23.07
N PRO A 6 -3.80 -2.33 21.77
CA PRO A 6 -3.08 -3.15 20.80
C PRO A 6 -1.64 -3.35 21.29
N HIS A 7 -1.22 -4.61 21.34
CA HIS A 7 0.15 -4.98 21.67
C HIS A 7 1.11 -4.17 20.79
N ALA A 8 2.01 -3.42 21.41
CA ALA A 8 3.12 -2.78 20.74
C ALA A 8 4.05 -3.88 20.21
N THR A 9 3.87 -4.26 18.94
CA THR A 9 4.86 -5.04 18.19
C THR A 9 6.07 -4.15 17.93
N SER A 10 6.97 -4.19 18.91
CA SER A 10 8.41 -4.01 18.85
C SER A 10 8.99 -3.99 17.43
N ARG A 11 9.42 -2.81 17.00
CA ARG A 11 10.81 -2.42 16.68
C ARG A 11 10.75 -1.13 15.86
N GLN A 12 10.86 0.00 16.54
CA GLN A 12 11.41 1.20 15.91
C GLN A 12 12.86 0.87 15.55
N HIS A 13 13.06 0.32 14.35
CA HIS A 13 14.35 0.41 13.71
C HIS A 13 14.55 1.89 13.39
N ILE A 14 15.42 2.53 14.15
CA ILE A 14 16.14 3.71 13.68
C ILE A 14 16.79 3.29 12.36
N ARG A 15 16.21 3.70 11.24
CA ARG A 15 16.78 3.50 9.91
C ARG A 15 16.97 4.87 9.31
N GLU A 16 18.21 5.15 8.93
CA GLU A 16 18.63 6.29 8.09
C GLU A 16 17.98 6.27 6.69
N ALA A 17 17.18 5.23 6.38
CA ALA A 17 16.38 5.11 5.18
C ALA A 17 15.02 5.80 5.35
N GLN A 18 14.71 6.75 4.46
CA GLN A 18 13.37 7.29 4.32
C GLN A 18 12.43 6.11 4.00
N THR A 19 11.35 5.98 4.77
CA THR A 19 10.38 4.87 4.65
C THR A 19 9.00 5.43 4.39
N ALA A 20 8.27 4.86 3.46
CA ALA A 20 6.86 5.16 3.23
C ALA A 20 6.01 3.91 3.43
N ARG A 21 4.90 4.06 4.15
CA ARG A 21 3.92 2.99 4.36
C ARG A 21 2.56 3.43 3.87
N LEU A 22 1.91 2.53 3.17
CA LEU A 22 0.58 2.73 2.63
C LEU A 22 -0.26 1.51 2.95
N GLU A 23 -1.34 1.72 3.68
CA GLU A 23 -2.34 0.70 3.95
C GLU A 23 -3.64 1.05 3.24
N ILE A 24 -4.18 0.12 2.46
CA ILE A 24 -5.46 0.29 1.77
C ILE A 24 -6.32 -0.94 2.05
N ALA A 25 -7.49 -0.71 2.63
CA ALA A 25 -8.48 -1.74 2.89
C ALA A 25 -9.61 -1.66 1.85
N TRP A 26 -9.94 -2.81 1.27
CA TRP A 26 -11.12 -3.00 0.45
C TRP A 26 -12.11 -3.97 1.13
N THR A 27 -13.39 -3.72 0.91
CA THR A 27 -14.44 -4.71 1.16
C THR A 27 -14.83 -5.32 -0.17
N ILE A 28 -14.77 -6.65 -0.26
CA ILE A 28 -15.08 -7.43 -1.46
C ILE A 28 -16.40 -8.15 -1.23
N SER A 29 -17.39 -7.90 -2.08
CA SER A 29 -18.57 -8.76 -2.20
C SER A 29 -18.18 -10.04 -2.94
N ALA A 30 -17.92 -11.12 -2.21
CA ALA A 30 -17.59 -12.41 -2.80
C ALA A 30 -18.88 -13.24 -3.02
N GLU A 31 -19.29 -13.40 -4.28
CA GLU A 31 -20.07 -14.59 -4.68
C GLU A 31 -19.17 -15.84 -4.72
N ALA A 32 -17.86 -15.63 -4.86
CA ALA A 32 -16.87 -16.62 -5.25
C ALA A 32 -16.36 -17.55 -4.13
N LEU A 33 -16.73 -17.32 -2.86
CA LEU A 33 -16.16 -18.12 -1.77
C LEU A 33 -16.94 -19.42 -1.50
N ASP A 34 -18.25 -19.50 -1.79
CA ASP A 34 -19.05 -20.73 -1.57
C ASP A 34 -20.50 -20.66 -2.14
N GLY A 35 -20.78 -19.79 -3.14
CA GLY A 35 -22.13 -19.66 -3.69
C GLY A 35 -23.16 -18.99 -2.77
N ARG A 36 -22.71 -18.44 -1.63
CA ARG A 36 -23.48 -17.53 -0.77
C ARG A 36 -22.90 -16.13 -0.89
N GLN A 37 -23.77 -15.11 -0.99
CA GLN A 37 -23.35 -13.72 -0.87
C GLN A 37 -22.66 -13.53 0.48
N SER A 38 -21.37 -13.24 0.45
CA SER A 38 -20.55 -13.03 1.63
C SER A 38 -19.64 -11.82 1.41
N TYR A 39 -19.41 -11.04 2.46
CA TYR A 39 -18.46 -9.94 2.44
C TYR A 39 -17.15 -10.40 3.05
N ALA A 40 -16.05 -10.13 2.36
CA ALA A 40 -14.70 -10.36 2.87
C ALA A 40 -13.90 -9.06 2.76
N SER A 41 -13.18 -8.71 3.82
CA SER A 41 -12.24 -7.59 3.79
C SER A 41 -10.86 -8.08 3.37
N ALA A 42 -10.16 -7.27 2.57
CA ALA A 42 -8.77 -7.47 2.20
C ALA A 42 -8.00 -6.16 2.42
N VAL A 43 -6.80 -6.25 2.98
CA VAL A 43 -5.94 -5.09 3.24
C VAL A 43 -4.64 -5.25 2.48
N LEU A 44 -4.31 -4.30 1.60
CA LEU A 44 -2.97 -4.13 1.04
C LEU A 44 -2.13 -3.37 2.06
N HIS A 45 -1.02 -3.98 2.45
CA HIS A 45 0.08 -3.29 3.12
C HIS A 45 1.21 -3.14 2.12
N LEU A 46 1.61 -1.90 1.86
CA LEU A 46 2.74 -1.55 1.04
C LEU A 46 3.75 -0.80 1.90
N GLU A 47 4.98 -1.27 1.91
CA GLU A 47 6.13 -0.59 2.50
C GLU A 47 7.19 -0.37 1.43
N CYS A 48 7.69 0.85 1.31
CA CYS A 48 8.79 1.20 0.42
C CYS A 48 9.91 1.88 1.22
N CYS A 49 11.13 1.43 0.99
CA CYS A 49 12.35 1.92 1.63
C CYS A 49 13.31 2.48 0.56
N TRP A 50 13.77 3.71 0.74
CA TRP A 50 14.79 4.30 -0.11
C TRP A 50 16.17 4.05 0.47
N GLN A 51 17.04 3.39 -0.30
CA GLN A 51 18.44 3.22 0.04
C GLN A 51 19.22 4.44 -0.46
N HIS A 52 19.46 5.39 0.43
CA HIS A 52 20.32 6.52 0.14
C HIS A 52 21.78 6.10 0.27
N THR A 53 22.54 6.27 -0.81
CA THR A 53 24.00 6.23 -0.75
C THR A 53 24.46 7.69 -0.66
N PRO A 54 25.33 8.07 0.29
CA PRO A 54 25.72 9.47 0.49
C PRO A 54 26.21 10.21 -0.77
N ASP A 55 26.74 9.45 -1.75
CA ASP A 55 27.31 9.97 -3.00
C ASP A 55 26.34 10.02 -4.18
N HIS A 56 25.08 9.58 -4.00
CA HIS A 56 24.10 9.49 -5.09
C HIS A 56 22.92 10.44 -4.86
N PRO A 57 22.51 11.22 -5.89
CA PRO A 57 21.34 12.08 -5.77
C PRO A 57 20.08 11.24 -5.50
N GLU A 58 19.13 11.79 -4.71
CA GLU A 58 17.88 11.10 -4.31
C GLU A 58 17.10 10.52 -5.51
N ALA A 59 17.19 11.17 -6.67
CA ALA A 59 16.58 10.72 -7.92
C ALA A 59 17.11 9.37 -8.45
N THR A 60 18.22 8.87 -7.88
CA THR A 60 18.85 7.58 -8.24
C THR A 60 18.86 6.59 -7.07
N ALA A 61 18.23 6.93 -5.95
CA ALA A 61 18.13 6.04 -4.80
C ALA A 61 17.38 4.76 -5.19
N ARG A 62 17.96 3.60 -4.85
CA ARG A 62 17.29 2.32 -5.06
C ARG A 62 16.11 2.23 -4.10
N VAL A 63 14.93 1.93 -4.65
CA VAL A 63 13.72 1.73 -3.85
C VAL A 63 13.44 0.23 -3.73
N GLU A 64 13.32 -0.25 -2.50
CA GLU A 64 12.86 -1.61 -2.22
C GLU A 64 11.43 -1.53 -1.71
N CYS A 65 10.50 -2.21 -2.39
CA CYS A 65 9.10 -2.23 -1.99
C CYS A 65 8.62 -3.65 -1.72
N THR A 66 7.90 -3.79 -0.62
CA THR A 66 7.17 -5.00 -0.27
C THR A 66 5.68 -4.69 -0.30
N ALA A 67 4.91 -5.49 -1.03
CA ALA A 67 3.46 -5.46 -1.01
C ALA A 67 2.91 -6.81 -0.53
N ILE A 68 2.00 -6.78 0.42
CA ILE A 68 1.24 -7.95 0.87
C ILE A 68 -0.24 -7.64 0.89
N ILE A 69 -1.07 -8.64 0.61
CA ILE A 69 -2.51 -8.56 0.86
C ILE A 69 -2.86 -9.55 1.97
N ASP A 70 -3.39 -9.05 3.08
CA ASP A 70 -4.04 -9.86 4.10
C ASP A 70 -5.54 -9.95 3.80
N ARG A 71 -6.02 -11.17 3.62
CA ARG A 71 -7.46 -11.47 3.54
C ARG A 71 -7.83 -12.48 4.61
N ALA A 72 -8.49 -12.01 5.67
CA ALA A 72 -8.95 -12.84 6.79
C ALA A 72 -7.84 -13.73 7.39
N GLY A 73 -6.62 -13.21 7.51
CA GLY A 73 -5.44 -13.91 8.02
C GLY A 73 -4.65 -14.68 6.96
N VAL A 74 -5.12 -14.73 5.71
CA VAL A 74 -4.36 -15.30 4.59
C VAL A 74 -3.51 -14.20 3.96
N ILE A 75 -2.20 -14.26 4.21
CA ILE A 75 -1.22 -13.29 3.69
C ILE A 75 -0.71 -13.75 2.32
N THR A 76 -0.85 -12.89 1.32
CA THR A 76 -0.34 -13.12 -0.04
C THR A 76 0.66 -12.03 -0.42
N THR A 77 1.89 -12.41 -0.75
CA THR A 77 2.89 -11.47 -1.27
C THR A 77 2.57 -11.09 -2.71
N VAL A 78 2.59 -9.80 -3.00
CA VAL A 78 2.44 -9.23 -4.34
C VAL A 78 3.81 -8.72 -4.80
N GLY A 79 4.34 -9.32 -5.86
CA GLY A 79 5.64 -8.93 -6.39
C GLY A 79 5.62 -7.54 -7.00
N ILE A 80 6.44 -6.63 -6.48
CA ILE A 80 6.76 -5.35 -7.11
C ILE A 80 8.17 -5.48 -7.71
N PRO A 81 8.33 -5.32 -9.03
CA PRO A 81 9.65 -5.39 -9.66
C PRO A 81 10.58 -4.28 -9.16
N ASP A 82 11.88 -4.55 -9.07
CA ASP A 82 12.92 -3.55 -8.77
C ASP A 82 12.95 -2.36 -9.74
N THR A 83 12.34 -2.51 -10.92
CA THR A 83 12.17 -1.45 -11.93
C THR A 83 10.93 -0.58 -11.71
N ALA A 84 10.20 -0.79 -10.62
CA ALA A 84 9.05 0.03 -10.28
C ALA A 84 9.48 1.47 -9.99
N HIS A 85 8.73 2.41 -10.55
CA HIS A 85 8.89 3.82 -10.29
C HIS A 85 7.79 4.29 -9.35
N ILE A 86 8.18 5.09 -8.36
CA ILE A 86 7.27 5.59 -7.32
C ILE A 86 7.35 7.11 -7.32
N ALA A 87 6.21 7.73 -7.56
CA ALA A 87 6.04 9.16 -7.45
C ALA A 87 5.17 9.46 -6.22
N VAL A 88 5.65 10.38 -5.38
CA VAL A 88 4.86 11.01 -4.33
C VAL A 88 4.84 12.49 -4.63
N ASP A 89 3.65 13.04 -4.87
CA ASP A 89 3.47 14.44 -5.24
C ASP A 89 2.53 15.13 -4.24
N ARG A 90 2.94 16.28 -3.72
CA ARG A 90 2.24 16.99 -2.63
C ARG A 90 1.80 18.37 -3.11
N HIS A 91 0.49 18.61 -3.14
CA HIS A 91 -0.13 19.86 -3.59
C HIS A 91 -1.09 20.42 -2.53
N GLY A 92 -0.57 21.28 -1.66
CA GLY A 92 -1.36 21.87 -0.58
C GLY A 92 -1.92 20.82 0.36
N ARG A 93 -3.24 20.62 0.33
CA ARG A 93 -3.93 19.60 1.15
C ARG A 93 -3.91 18.20 0.54
N TRP A 94 -3.42 18.05 -0.69
CA TRP A 94 -3.44 16.80 -1.43
C TRP A 94 -2.08 16.13 -1.46
N THR A 95 -2.08 14.81 -1.30
CA THR A 95 -0.93 13.94 -1.54
C THR A 95 -1.31 12.87 -2.55
N HIS A 96 -0.60 12.80 -3.66
CA HIS A 96 -0.79 11.82 -4.72
C HIS A 96 0.35 10.81 -4.71
N ILE A 97 0.00 9.55 -4.88
CA ILE A 97 0.95 8.44 -4.96
C ILE A 97 0.68 7.69 -6.26
N ALA A 98 1.72 7.48 -7.04
CA ALA A 98 1.67 6.62 -8.21
C ALA A 98 2.82 5.61 -8.16
N ILE A 99 2.48 4.33 -8.30
CA ILE A 99 3.42 3.23 -8.44
C ILE A 99 3.19 2.65 -9.81
N THR A 100 4.20 2.74 -10.65
CA THR A 100 4.20 2.22 -12.02
C THR A 100 5.22 1.11 -12.12
N THR A 101 4.81 -0.06 -12.61
CA THR A 101 5.71 -1.18 -12.89
C THR A 101 6.06 -1.18 -14.38
N GLY A 102 6.68 -2.26 -14.90
CA GLY A 102 7.16 -2.32 -16.28
C GLY A 102 6.11 -1.96 -17.34
N PRO A 103 6.51 -1.91 -18.62
CA PRO A 103 6.59 -0.67 -19.42
C PRO A 103 5.55 0.43 -19.09
N GLY A 104 5.57 0.98 -17.87
CA GLY A 104 4.68 2.08 -17.45
C GLY A 104 3.27 1.64 -17.04
N ALA A 105 3.05 0.35 -16.77
CA ALA A 105 1.76 -0.15 -16.32
C ALA A 105 1.46 0.36 -14.90
N PRO A 106 0.27 0.94 -14.63
CA PRO A 106 -0.08 1.39 -13.30
C PRO A 106 -0.29 0.18 -12.38
N PHE A 107 0.49 0.11 -11.31
CA PHE A 107 0.26 -0.84 -10.23
C PHE A 107 -0.72 -0.27 -9.21
N LEU A 108 -0.48 0.96 -8.76
CA LEU A 108 -1.30 1.65 -7.78
C LEU A 108 -1.31 3.14 -8.05
N THR A 109 -2.48 3.76 -7.92
CA THR A 109 -2.63 5.22 -7.88
C THR A 109 -3.55 5.56 -6.74
N ALA A 110 -3.08 6.37 -5.80
CA ALA A 110 -3.84 6.79 -4.63
C ALA A 110 -3.75 8.31 -4.45
N SER A 111 -4.84 8.93 -4.00
CA SER A 111 -4.88 10.34 -3.66
C SER A 111 -5.47 10.52 -2.28
N PHE A 112 -4.80 11.34 -1.48
CA PHE A 112 -5.14 11.62 -0.10
C PHE A 112 -5.44 13.09 0.08
N GLU A 113 -6.56 13.41 0.73
CA GLU A 113 -6.88 14.77 1.18
C GLU A 113 -6.63 14.84 2.69
N GLN A 114 -5.67 15.65 3.13
CA GLN A 114 -5.30 15.78 4.55
C GLN A 114 -5.05 14.43 5.24
N GLY A 115 -4.41 13.50 4.52
CA GLY A 115 -4.10 12.14 5.00
C GLY A 115 -5.25 11.13 4.93
N ARG A 116 -6.43 11.53 4.47
CA ARG A 116 -7.57 10.61 4.23
C ARG A 116 -7.62 10.16 2.78
N LEU A 117 -7.75 8.86 2.54
CA LEU A 117 -7.87 8.34 1.19
C LEU A 117 -9.15 8.87 0.51
N ALA A 118 -8.98 9.57 -0.61
CA ALA A 118 -10.06 10.11 -1.42
C ALA A 118 -10.30 9.27 -2.69
N TYR A 119 -9.24 8.68 -3.23
CA TYR A 119 -9.30 7.86 -4.44
C TYR A 119 -8.18 6.82 -4.43
N CYS A 120 -8.48 5.61 -4.87
CA CYS A 120 -7.47 4.58 -5.10
C CYS A 120 -7.86 3.65 -6.25
N THR A 121 -6.91 3.38 -7.14
CA THR A 121 -6.92 2.25 -8.06
C THR A 121 -5.70 1.38 -7.82
N SER A 122 -5.87 0.06 -7.89
CA SER A 122 -4.77 -0.89 -7.70
C SER A 122 -5.01 -2.18 -8.47
N THR A 123 -3.96 -2.73 -9.05
CA THR A 123 -3.97 -4.07 -9.66
C THR A 123 -3.57 -5.17 -8.66
N ALA A 124 -3.15 -4.79 -7.45
CA ALA A 124 -2.71 -5.73 -6.42
C ALA A 124 -3.74 -6.82 -6.08
N PRO A 125 -5.06 -6.53 -5.95
CA PRO A 125 -6.06 -7.58 -5.72
C PRO A 125 -6.07 -8.65 -6.82
N ALA A 126 -5.98 -8.23 -8.09
CA ALA A 126 -5.96 -9.15 -9.22
C ALA A 126 -4.69 -10.02 -9.22
N LEU A 127 -3.54 -9.44 -8.89
CA LEU A 127 -2.26 -10.16 -8.78
C LEU A 127 -2.27 -11.18 -7.63
N ALA A 128 -2.97 -10.88 -6.53
CA ALA A 128 -3.20 -11.81 -5.43
C ALA A 128 -4.30 -12.85 -5.72
N ARG A 129 -4.78 -12.95 -6.97
CA ARG A 129 -5.87 -13.84 -7.40
C ARG A 129 -7.17 -13.63 -6.62
N LEU A 130 -7.37 -12.42 -6.10
CA LEU A 130 -8.65 -11.98 -5.54
C LEU A 130 -9.52 -11.53 -6.72
N GLN A 131 -9.93 -12.47 -7.57
CA GLN A 131 -10.84 -12.19 -8.67
C GLN A 131 -12.29 -12.25 -8.18
N GLY A 132 -13.08 -11.24 -8.55
CA GLY A 132 -14.53 -11.20 -8.31
C GLY A 132 -14.94 -10.22 -7.20
N GLY A 133 -16.07 -9.55 -7.43
CA GLY A 133 -16.74 -8.67 -6.48
C GLY A 133 -16.76 -7.20 -6.89
N ALA A 134 -17.83 -6.50 -6.50
CA ALA A 134 -17.79 -5.05 -6.40
C ALA A 134 -16.94 -4.71 -5.16
N TYR A 135 -15.96 -3.84 -5.35
CA TYR A 135 -15.19 -3.28 -4.24
C TYR A 135 -15.94 -2.04 -3.75
N ASP A 136 -16.28 -2.00 -2.46
CA ASP A 136 -16.71 -0.74 -1.85
C ASP A 136 -15.57 0.28 -1.92
N SER A 137 -15.91 1.55 -1.73
CA SER A 137 -14.90 2.62 -1.73
C SER A 137 -13.80 2.28 -0.72
N PRO A 138 -12.52 2.19 -1.15
CA PRO A 138 -11.46 1.80 -0.26
C PRO A 138 -11.27 2.84 0.84
N THR A 139 -10.85 2.38 2.01
CA THR A 139 -10.28 3.25 3.04
C THR A 139 -8.77 3.04 3.06
N GLY A 140 -8.01 4.05 3.46
CA GLY A 140 -6.57 3.90 3.50
C GLY A 140 -5.89 4.95 4.35
N ILE A 141 -4.70 4.59 4.82
CA ILE A 141 -3.82 5.39 5.66
C ILE A 141 -2.48 5.48 4.92
N LEU A 142 -1.93 6.69 4.88
CA LEU A 142 -0.61 6.97 4.34
C LEU A 142 0.28 7.50 5.45
N GLU A 143 1.41 6.83 5.68
CA GLU A 143 2.47 7.27 6.57
C GLU A 143 3.73 7.53 5.73
N LEU A 144 4.21 8.77 5.75
CA LEU A 144 5.45 9.17 5.10
C LEU A 144 6.46 9.52 6.19
N TYR A 145 7.56 8.78 6.26
CA TYR A 145 8.69 9.04 7.15
C TYR A 145 9.85 9.58 6.30
N ASP A 146 9.73 10.83 5.90
CA ASP A 146 10.84 11.60 5.34
C ASP A 146 11.55 12.39 6.46
N ALA A 147 12.85 12.62 6.28
CA ALA A 147 13.56 13.64 7.03
C ALA A 147 13.30 14.96 6.30
N GLN A 148 12.28 15.70 6.73
CA GLN A 148 12.12 17.10 6.31
C GLN A 148 13.28 17.95 6.82
#